data_AF-G4ZWT1-F1
#
_entry.id   AF-G4ZWT1-F1
#
_cell.length_a   1.000
_cell.length_b   1.000
_cell.length_c   1.000
_cell.angle_alpha   90.00
_cell.angle_beta   90.00
_cell.angle_gamma   90.00
#
_symmetry.space_group_name_H-M   'P 1'
#
loop_
_entity.id
_entity.type
_entity.pdbx_description
1 polymer ?
#
loop_
_entity_poly.entity_id
_entity_poly.type
_entity_poly.pdbx_seq_one_letter_code
_entity_poly.pdbx_strand_id
1 'polypeptide(L)'
;SSGAANVPRVLLLYDVERVRDQFCANARRLLDAALEDPQARSKNGQIAHKALRYRKMTHRLEDVDPRDQAFDVSAFFGVEW
;
A
#
# COMPACT_ATOMS: atom_id res chain seq x y z
N SER A 1 7.55 37.70 -31.89
CA SER A 1 7.90 36.27 -31.93
C SER A 1 8.77 35.97 -30.71
N SER A 2 8.22 35.32 -29.68
CA SER A 2 8.90 35.10 -28.40
C SER A 2 9.56 33.71 -28.43
N GLY A 3 10.88 33.67 -28.62
CA GLY A 3 11.66 32.44 -28.53
C GLY A 3 11.70 31.95 -27.08
N ALA A 4 10.77 31.07 -26.72
CA ALA A 4 10.87 30.32 -25.48
C ALA A 4 12.07 29.37 -25.62
N ALA A 5 13.19 29.71 -25.00
CA ALA A 5 14.32 28.82 -24.89
C ALA A 5 13.85 27.51 -24.23
N ASN A 6 14.04 26.39 -24.91
CA ASN A 6 13.73 25.06 -24.39
C ASN A 6 14.81 24.69 -23.38
N VAL A 7 14.71 25.24 -22.17
CA VAL A 7 15.64 24.97 -21.07
C VAL A 7 15.47 23.49 -20.67
N PRO A 8 16.53 22.67 -20.72
CA PRO A 8 16.46 21.29 -20.27
C PRO A 8 16.01 21.26 -18.81
N ARG A 9 14.87 20.62 -18.54
CA ARG A 9 14.38 20.40 -17.17
C ARG A 9 14.78 19.00 -16.73
N VAL A 10 15.51 18.92 -15.62
CA VAL A 10 15.81 17.66 -14.95
C VAL A 10 14.76 17.46 -13.86
N LEU A 11 13.98 16.38 -13.97
CA LEU A 11 13.09 15.92 -12.90
C LEU A 11 13.88 14.97 -12.00
N LEU A 12 14.07 15.35 -10.75
CA LEU A 12 14.69 14.50 -9.73
C LEU A 12 13.57 13.82 -8.94
N LEU A 13 13.30 12.55 -9.26
CA LEU A 13 12.42 11.68 -8.47
C LEU A 13 13.27 11.03 -7.39
N TYR A 14 13.12 11.52 -6.16
CA TYR A 14 13.83 10.99 -5.00
C TYR A 14 13.20 9.67 -4.54
N ASP A 15 13.97 8.90 -3.74
CA ASP A 15 13.71 7.58 -3.13
C ASP A 15 12.26 7.30 -2.65
N VAL A 16 11.44 8.33 -2.48
CA VAL A 16 10.02 8.30 -2.12
C VAL A 16 9.20 7.39 -3.04
N GLU A 17 9.42 7.40 -4.35
CA GLU A 17 8.65 6.52 -5.25
C GLU A 17 8.96 5.04 -5.01
N ARG A 18 10.25 4.71 -4.86
CA ARG A 18 10.68 3.34 -4.54
C ARG A 18 10.17 2.91 -3.16
N VAL A 19 10.21 3.80 -2.18
CA VAL A 19 9.68 3.55 -0.83
C VAL A 19 8.16 3.33 -0.88
N ARG A 20 7.44 4.16 -1.65
CA ARG A 20 6.00 4.01 -1.88
C ARG A 20 5.67 2.67 -2.51
N ASP A 21 6.36 2.30 -3.58
CA ASP A 21 6.12 1.04 -4.29
C ASP A 21 6.42 -0.16 -3.39
N GLN A 22 7.51 -0.09 -2.62
CA GLN A 22 7.87 -1.14 -1.67
C GLN A 22 6.86 -1.24 -0.52
N PHE A 23 6.37 -0.12 -0.02
CA PHE A 23 5.31 -0.08 0.98
C PHE A 23 4.03 -0.72 0.41
N CYS A 24 3.56 -0.27 -0.75
CA CYS A 24 2.36 -0.78 -1.41
C CYS A 24 2.47 -2.30 -1.65
N ALA A 25 3.60 -2.78 -2.15
CA ALA A 25 3.82 -4.21 -2.37
C ALA A 25 3.78 -5.02 -1.06
N ASN A 26 4.43 -4.55 0.01
CA ASN A 26 4.44 -5.22 1.29
C ASN A 26 3.07 -5.20 1.98
N ALA A 27 2.39 -4.06 1.92
CA ALA A 27 1.06 -3.88 2.46
C ALA A 27 0.03 -4.75 1.72
N ARG A 28 0.14 -4.89 0.39
CA ARG A 28 -0.69 -5.84 -0.38
C ARG A 28 -0.49 -7.27 0.11
N ARG A 29 0.77 -7.75 0.20
CA ARG A 29 1.08 -9.09 0.72
C ARG A 29 0.55 -9.33 2.13
N LEU A 30 0.59 -8.30 2.98
CA LEU A 30 0.04 -8.36 4.33
C LEU A 30 -1.48 -8.60 4.30
N LEU A 31 -2.19 -7.88 3.43
CA LEU A 31 -3.64 -8.04 3.26
C LEU A 31 -3.96 -9.41 2.65
N ASP A 32 -3.25 -9.83 1.61
CA ASP A 32 -3.42 -11.15 0.99
C ASP A 32 -3.25 -12.26 2.01
N ALA A 33 -2.18 -12.25 2.81
CA ALA A 33 -1.94 -13.25 3.85
C ALA A 33 -3.04 -13.29 4.93
N ALA A 34 -3.69 -12.16 5.22
CA ALA A 34 -4.82 -12.12 6.15
C ALA A 34 -6.12 -12.68 5.52
N LEU A 35 -6.35 -12.41 4.23
CA LEU A 35 -7.54 -12.84 3.50
C LEU A 35 -7.48 -14.32 3.08
N GLU A 36 -6.31 -14.83 2.70
CA GLU A 36 -6.10 -16.24 2.32
C GLU A 36 -6.20 -17.18 3.52
N ASP A 37 -5.84 -16.71 4.72
CA ASP A 37 -5.93 -17.47 5.97
C ASP A 37 -6.78 -16.73 7.02
N PRO A 38 -8.11 -16.63 6.83
CA PRO A 38 -9.00 -15.89 7.74
C PRO A 38 -8.99 -16.42 9.17
N GLN A 39 -8.63 -17.69 9.34
CA GLN A 39 -8.58 -18.38 10.63
C GLN A 39 -7.19 -18.32 11.28
N ALA A 40 -6.22 -17.63 10.65
CA ALA A 40 -4.86 -17.46 11.14
C ALA A 40 -4.21 -18.80 11.58
N ARG A 41 -4.32 -19.84 10.74
CA ARG A 41 -3.77 -21.17 11.02
C ARG A 41 -2.27 -21.25 10.77
N SER A 42 -1.78 -20.50 9.79
CA SER A 42 -0.38 -20.38 9.44
C SER A 42 0.31 -19.30 10.28
N LYS A 43 1.64 -19.40 10.45
CA LYS A 43 2.44 -18.34 11.11
C LYS A 43 2.30 -17.00 10.38
N ASN A 44 2.27 -17.01 9.05
CA ASN A 44 2.12 -15.81 8.25
C ASN A 44 0.75 -15.16 8.45
N GLY A 45 -0.34 -15.95 8.42
CA GLY A 45 -1.68 -15.49 8.74
C GLY A 45 -1.75 -14.91 10.15
N GLN A 46 -1.18 -15.57 11.16
CA GLN A 46 -1.13 -15.05 12.53
C GLN A 46 -0.43 -13.69 12.64
N ILE A 47 0.73 -13.55 11.99
CA ILE A 47 1.46 -12.28 11.95
C ILE A 47 0.63 -11.20 11.25
N ALA A 48 0.00 -11.55 10.12
CA ALA A 48 -0.80 -10.60 9.34
C ALA A 48 -2.01 -10.08 10.13
N HIS A 49 -2.80 -11.00 10.68
CA HIS A 49 -3.94 -10.68 11.53
C HIS A 49 -3.52 -9.87 12.76
N LYS A 50 -2.39 -10.21 13.40
CA LYS A 50 -1.86 -9.46 14.54
C LYS A 50 -1.47 -8.02 14.14
N ALA A 51 -0.79 -7.84 13.01
CA ALA A 51 -0.40 -6.51 12.53
C ALA A 51 -1.61 -5.62 12.22
N LEU A 52 -2.62 -6.18 11.55
CA LEU A 52 -3.86 -5.46 11.24
C LEU A 52 -4.67 -5.13 12.49
N ARG A 53 -4.74 -6.04 13.46
CA ARG A 53 -5.39 -5.80 14.76
C ARG A 53 -4.69 -4.69 15.54
N TYR A 54 -3.36 -4.67 15.57
CA TYR A 54 -2.60 -3.61 16.25
C TYR A 54 -2.86 -2.23 15.65
N ARG A 55 -3.03 -2.17 14.32
CA ARG A 55 -3.41 -0.94 13.60
C ARG A 55 -4.91 -0.64 13.62
N LYS A 56 -5.72 -1.46 14.31
CA LYS A 56 -7.19 -1.38 14.37
C LYS A 56 -7.85 -1.42 12.99
N MET A 57 -7.31 -2.18 12.04
CA MET A 57 -7.78 -2.20 10.65
C MET A 57 -8.69 -3.39 10.31
N THR A 58 -8.82 -4.36 11.21
CA THR A 58 -9.58 -5.60 10.97
C THR A 58 -11.02 -5.33 10.53
N HIS A 59 -11.72 -4.37 11.13
CA HIS A 59 -13.10 -4.01 10.77
C HIS A 59 -13.21 -3.46 9.34
N ARG A 60 -12.19 -2.72 8.86
CA ARG A 60 -12.21 -2.12 7.52
C ARG A 60 -12.08 -3.14 6.39
N LEU A 61 -11.60 -4.35 6.71
CA LEU A 61 -11.54 -5.47 5.76
C LEU A 61 -12.90 -6.14 5.55
N GLU A 62 -13.89 -5.87 6.41
CA GLU A 62 -15.26 -6.37 6.23
C GLU A 62 -16.00 -5.52 5.17
N ASP A 63 -15.65 -4.25 5.05
CA ASP A 63 -16.34 -3.27 4.19
C ASP A 63 -15.64 -3.01 2.84
N VAL A 64 -14.36 -3.38 2.71
CA VAL A 64 -13.55 -3.05 1.52
C VAL A 64 -12.84 -4.29 1.00
N ASP A 65 -12.90 -4.53 -0.32
CA ASP A 65 -12.16 -5.61 -0.98
C ASP A 65 -10.76 -5.12 -1.44
N PRO A 66 -9.66 -5.55 -0.80
CA PRO A 66 -8.32 -5.16 -1.20
C PRO A 66 -7.84 -5.80 -2.51
N ARG A 67 -8.62 -6.68 -3.14
CA ARG A 67 -8.26 -7.30 -4.42
C ARG A 67 -8.70 -6.46 -5.62
N ASP A 68 -9.49 -5.41 -5.39
CA ASP A 68 -9.85 -4.45 -6.43
C ASP A 68 -8.57 -3.75 -6.96
N GLN A 69 -8.44 -3.66 -8.28
CA GLN A 69 -7.34 -2.93 -8.92
C GLN A 69 -7.36 -1.44 -8.62
N ALA A 70 -8.55 -0.87 -8.37
CA ALA A 70 -8.72 0.51 -7.97
C ALA A 70 -8.46 0.74 -6.47
N PHE A 71 -8.17 -0.31 -5.69
CA PHE A 71 -7.92 -0.19 -4.26
C PHE A 71 -6.61 0.56 -3.99
N ASP A 72 -6.73 1.74 -3.38
CA ASP A 72 -5.61 2.52 -2.89
C ASP A 72 -5.12 1.99 -1.55
N VAL A 73 -4.02 1.24 -1.60
CA VAL A 73 -3.36 0.66 -0.43
C VAL A 73 -2.83 1.74 0.51
N SER A 74 -2.29 2.84 -0.02
CA SER A 74 -1.69 3.89 0.82
C SER A 74 -2.78 4.60 1.62
N ALA A 75 -3.85 5.03 0.94
CA ALA A 75 -4.99 5.65 1.59
C ALA A 75 -5.68 4.70 2.59
N PHE A 76 -5.77 3.40 2.28
CA PHE A 76 -6.28 2.42 3.23
C PHE A 76 -5.49 2.43 4.54
N PHE A 77 -4.16 2.46 4.47
CA PHE A 77 -3.29 2.54 5.66
C PHE A 77 -3.13 3.95 6.23
N GLY A 78 -3.78 4.96 5.67
CA GLY A 78 -3.68 6.36 6.10
C GLY A 78 -2.30 6.97 5.84
N VAL A 79 -1.61 6.50 4.81
CA VAL A 79 -0.30 7.00 4.41
C VAL A 79 -0.46 8.02 3.29
N GLU A 80 0.09 9.21 3.52
CA GLU A 80 0.25 10.28 2.52
C GLU A 80 1.72 10.30 2.05
N TRP A 81 1.93 10.54 0.75
CA TRP A 81 3.25 10.57 0.10
C TRP A 81 3.55 11.94 -0.48
#